data_AF-A0A7Y5DKG6-F1
#
_entry.id   AF-A0A7Y5DKG6-F1
#
_cell.length_a   1.000
_cell.length_b   1.000
_cell.length_c   1.000
_cell.angle_alpha   90.00
_cell.angle_beta   90.00
_cell.angle_gamma   90.00
#
_symmetry.space_group_name_H-M   'P 1'
#
loop_
_entity.id
_entity.type
_entity.pdbx_description
1 polymer ?
#
loop_
_entity_poly.entity_id
_entity_poly.type
_entity_poly.pdbx_seq_one_letter_code
_entity_poly.pdbx_strand_id
1 'polypeptide(L)'
;MKNSSENLDPVEPQAVMQQVVQEILSDQYADSASLRGWLFSVLVDGKFIDDQITKSPIRKGSSQWVNCSESADITQAATDHLARIQQLGDVVALYTALDDLTRLNTPSLTQDSFAGLTEQQSWQAANEFLAGGKFNVLIVGAGPVGLLLASALKQAFNNQINILLLENRVSTLHHKLPYERRWITNVPCVVLHGLVEDILLEIFNKVGAGGNIGCNINVLESLLLLSCRRLGVKFLFVENSDSPLLQNSAVQMVFDASGNRFQPPLWPHPLNLSTFQTKVETTLLGFNSGSYLAYGITITPTRQNRDISLYAYNNLTFPLYKNKPVKLAMLKIINIPAAMYGILVSYIARCNIDNKFYIWKGTLQAEVNQVIVIVSLSKTEYDHLCKHYDYPLRLAEAIKTEAFVMAMDKRTITLLNMLADQEILHEPIMLDAPFLYEPYFVNRATADQFQGRPLVRVGDSIYNGNVKLGNGLTPHIQHVKHIQATLQKFLS
;
A
#
# COMPACT_ATOMS: atom_id res chain seq x y z
N MET A 1 4.92 40.34 -48.11
CA MET A 1 4.55 39.36 -47.06
C MET A 1 5.26 39.76 -45.78
N LYS A 2 4.54 40.34 -44.82
CA LYS A 2 5.07 40.68 -43.49
C LYS A 2 4.98 39.41 -42.63
N ASN A 3 6.12 38.89 -42.20
CA ASN A 3 6.18 37.86 -41.18
C ASN A 3 5.77 38.49 -39.84
N SER A 4 4.55 38.22 -39.39
CA SER A 4 4.14 38.43 -38.01
C SER A 4 4.73 37.29 -37.18
N SER A 5 5.90 37.54 -36.59
CA SER A 5 6.37 36.78 -35.44
C SER A 5 5.45 37.14 -34.27
N GLU A 6 4.41 36.33 -34.06
CA GLU A 6 3.65 36.37 -32.81
C GLU A 6 4.61 36.00 -31.67
N ASN A 7 4.99 37.01 -30.89
CA ASN A 7 5.55 36.81 -29.56
C ASN A 7 4.45 36.12 -28.74
N LEU A 8 4.55 34.79 -28.60
CA LEU A 8 3.83 34.08 -27.56
C LEU A 8 4.42 34.56 -26.23
N ASP A 9 3.62 35.31 -25.46
CA ASP A 9 3.98 35.70 -24.11
C ASP A 9 4.37 34.44 -23.30
N PRO A 10 5.43 34.49 -22.49
CA PRO A 10 5.83 33.35 -21.66
C PRO A 10 4.67 32.98 -20.74
N VAL A 11 4.16 31.76 -20.90
CA VAL A 11 3.10 31.22 -20.02
C VAL A 11 3.61 31.26 -18.59
N GLU A 12 2.85 31.88 -17.69
CA GLU A 12 3.22 31.96 -16.28
C GLU A 12 3.41 30.55 -15.69
N PRO A 13 4.51 30.27 -14.96
CA PRO A 13 4.77 28.96 -14.37
C PRO A 13 3.61 28.40 -13.53
N GLN A 14 2.81 29.28 -12.94
CA GLN A 14 1.63 28.91 -12.17
C GLN A 14 0.50 28.33 -13.03
N ALA A 15 0.29 28.84 -14.24
CA ALA A 15 -0.72 28.33 -15.17
C ALA A 15 -0.35 26.93 -15.67
N VAL A 16 0.93 26.70 -15.98
CA VAL A 16 1.44 25.37 -16.37
C VAL A 16 1.22 24.37 -15.23
N MET A 17 1.56 24.73 -13.99
CA MET A 17 1.34 23.85 -12.85
C MET A 17 -0.13 23.53 -12.58
N GLN A 18 -1.04 24.48 -12.79
CA GLN A 18 -2.47 24.21 -12.72
C GLN A 18 -2.91 23.20 -13.78
N GLN A 19 -2.45 23.35 -15.03
CA GLN A 19 -2.76 22.42 -16.11
C GLN A 19 -2.23 21.00 -15.82
N VAL A 20 -0.99 20.88 -15.32
CA VAL A 20 -0.40 19.61 -14.87
C VAL A 20 -1.29 18.93 -13.85
N VAL A 21 -1.71 19.67 -12.82
CA VAL A 21 -2.53 19.11 -11.74
C VAL A 21 -3.89 18.68 -12.28
N GLN A 22 -4.54 19.47 -13.14
CA GLN A 22 -5.81 19.08 -13.74
C GLN A 22 -5.69 17.80 -14.58
N GLU A 23 -4.64 17.66 -15.37
CA GLU A 23 -4.39 16.44 -16.15
C GLU A 23 -4.17 15.23 -15.24
N ILE A 24 -3.42 15.37 -14.13
CA ILE A 24 -3.24 14.29 -13.14
C ILE A 24 -4.58 13.88 -12.53
N LEU A 25 -5.41 14.86 -12.14
CA LEU A 25 -6.70 14.60 -11.49
C LEU A 25 -7.75 14.02 -12.44
N SER A 26 -7.59 14.20 -13.75
CA SER A 26 -8.49 13.65 -14.78
C SER A 26 -8.40 12.13 -14.98
N ASP A 27 -7.42 11.48 -14.35
CA ASP A 27 -7.25 10.02 -14.42
C ASP A 27 -8.51 9.27 -13.96
N GLN A 28 -8.88 8.19 -14.65
CA GLN A 28 -10.04 7.34 -14.31
C GLN A 28 -9.65 6.01 -13.62
N TYR A 29 -8.37 5.70 -13.43
CA TYR A 29 -7.95 4.42 -12.83
C TYR A 29 -8.47 4.24 -11.41
N ALA A 30 -8.39 5.28 -10.58
CA ALA A 30 -8.86 5.24 -9.20
C ALA A 30 -10.37 4.98 -9.09
N ASP A 31 -11.15 5.57 -10.00
CA ASP A 31 -12.60 5.41 -10.06
C ASP A 31 -12.98 3.96 -10.39
N SER A 32 -12.36 3.39 -11.43
CA SER A 32 -12.55 1.98 -11.81
C SER A 32 -12.08 1.00 -10.71
N ALA A 33 -10.97 1.30 -10.04
CA ALA A 33 -10.41 0.45 -8.99
C ALA A 33 -11.27 0.45 -7.72
N SER A 34 -11.70 1.62 -7.27
CA SER A 34 -12.60 1.77 -6.11
C SER A 34 -13.93 1.05 -6.34
N LEU A 35 -14.55 1.27 -7.51
CA LEU A 35 -15.82 0.66 -7.88
C LEU A 35 -15.78 -0.88 -7.87
N ARG A 36 -14.70 -1.47 -8.39
CA ARG A 36 -14.48 -2.92 -8.33
C ARG A 36 -14.37 -3.42 -6.88
N GLY A 37 -13.61 -2.72 -6.04
CA GLY A 37 -13.51 -3.02 -4.61
C GLY A 37 -14.88 -3.02 -3.90
N TRP A 38 -15.70 -2.02 -4.20
CA TRP A 38 -17.03 -1.86 -3.62
C TRP A 38 -18.00 -2.94 -4.08
N LEU A 39 -18.02 -3.23 -5.38
CA LEU A 39 -18.83 -4.31 -5.95
C LEU A 39 -18.47 -5.66 -5.33
N PHE A 40 -17.18 -5.96 -5.20
CA PHE A 40 -16.73 -7.22 -4.60
C PHE A 40 -17.23 -7.35 -3.15
N SER A 41 -17.08 -6.29 -2.35
CA SER A 41 -17.56 -6.29 -0.96
C SER A 41 -19.05 -6.60 -0.87
N VAL A 42 -19.88 -5.98 -1.72
CA VAL A 42 -21.34 -6.14 -1.69
C VAL A 42 -21.79 -7.50 -2.23
N LEU A 43 -21.19 -7.96 -3.33
CA LEU A 43 -21.61 -9.16 -4.05
C LEU A 43 -21.07 -10.43 -3.40
N VAL A 44 -19.84 -10.38 -2.90
CA VAL A 44 -19.12 -11.56 -2.40
C VAL A 44 -19.06 -11.56 -0.88
N ASP A 45 -18.70 -10.44 -0.25
CA ASP A 45 -18.55 -10.35 1.22
C ASP A 45 -19.81 -9.88 1.95
N GLY A 46 -20.95 -9.78 1.25
CA GLY A 46 -22.15 -9.11 1.76
C GLY A 46 -22.72 -9.65 3.07
N LYS A 47 -22.37 -10.88 3.49
CA LYS A 47 -22.79 -11.44 4.80
C LYS A 47 -21.96 -10.88 5.98
N PHE A 48 -20.76 -10.39 5.72
CA PHE A 48 -19.83 -9.88 6.73
C PHE A 48 -19.82 -8.35 6.83
N ILE A 49 -20.63 -7.66 6.02
CA ILE A 49 -20.80 -6.21 6.12
C ILE A 49 -21.56 -5.88 7.41
N ASP A 50 -20.92 -5.11 8.29
CA ASP A 50 -21.47 -4.70 9.58
C ASP A 50 -21.12 -3.23 9.91
N ASP A 51 -22.11 -2.36 9.80
CA ASP A 51 -21.99 -0.91 10.04
C ASP A 51 -21.71 -0.54 11.49
N GLN A 52 -21.95 -1.46 12.43
CA GLN A 52 -21.73 -1.27 13.86
C GLN A 52 -20.28 -1.56 14.28
N ILE A 53 -19.47 -2.16 13.40
CA ILE A 53 -18.04 -2.32 13.67
C ILE A 53 -17.38 -0.95 13.64
N THR A 54 -16.55 -0.70 14.66
CA THR A 54 -15.69 0.47 14.75
C THR A 54 -14.25 0.03 14.82
N LYS A 55 -13.35 0.84 14.28
CA LYS A 55 -11.92 0.56 14.31
C LYS A 55 -11.44 0.47 15.77
N SER A 56 -10.96 -0.69 16.16
CA SER A 56 -10.38 -0.92 17.49
C SER A 56 -8.86 -0.72 17.45
N PRO A 57 -8.25 -0.20 18.53
CA PRO A 57 -6.81 -0.15 18.66
C PRO A 57 -6.25 -1.57 18.64
N ILE A 58 -5.18 -1.76 17.88
CA ILE A 58 -4.44 -3.02 17.81
C ILE A 58 -3.27 -2.95 18.77
N ARG A 59 -3.10 -4.00 19.57
CA ARG A 59 -1.92 -4.14 20.40
C ARG A 59 -0.76 -4.66 19.55
N LYS A 60 0.35 -3.93 19.57
CA LYS A 60 1.57 -4.30 18.83
C LYS A 60 2.51 -5.05 19.76
N GLY A 61 3.01 -6.20 19.30
CA GLY A 61 4.08 -6.90 19.99
C GLY A 61 5.40 -6.13 19.93
N SER A 62 6.35 -6.48 20.80
CA SER A 62 7.70 -5.96 20.72
C SER A 62 8.47 -6.68 19.61
N SER A 63 8.83 -5.95 18.55
CA SER A 63 9.74 -6.45 17.53
C SER A 63 11.19 -6.39 18.05
N GLN A 64 11.92 -7.51 17.99
CA GLN A 64 13.37 -7.52 18.22
C GLN A 64 14.08 -7.18 16.91
N TRP A 65 14.88 -6.12 16.92
CA TRP A 65 15.64 -5.67 15.76
C TRP A 65 17.12 -6.04 15.89
N VAL A 66 17.75 -6.38 14.77
CA VAL A 66 19.17 -6.71 14.75
C VAL A 66 19.97 -5.44 14.47
N ASN A 67 20.72 -4.98 15.48
CA ASN A 67 21.66 -3.88 15.32
C ASN A 67 22.87 -4.34 14.50
N CYS A 68 23.26 -3.56 13.49
CA CYS A 68 24.48 -3.77 12.71
C CYS A 68 25.38 -2.53 12.79
N SER A 69 26.70 -2.74 12.82
CA SER A 69 27.70 -1.66 12.84
C SER A 69 27.89 -0.99 11.47
N GLU A 70 28.45 0.21 11.50
CA GLU A 70 28.16 1.34 10.59
C GLU A 70 28.93 1.38 9.25
N SER A 71 28.29 2.04 8.28
CA SER A 71 28.92 2.91 7.27
C SER A 71 28.41 4.33 7.53
N ALA A 72 29.29 5.34 7.47
CA ALA A 72 28.91 6.75 7.62
C ALA A 72 28.16 7.31 6.38
N ASP A 73 28.29 6.66 5.23
CA ASP A 73 27.61 7.08 3.99
C ASP A 73 26.42 6.17 3.70
N ILE A 74 25.23 6.71 3.95
CA ILE A 74 23.94 6.07 3.71
C ILE A 74 23.74 5.70 2.22
N THR A 75 24.24 6.52 1.29
CA THR A 75 24.11 6.29 -0.15
C THR A 75 24.99 5.15 -0.60
N GLN A 76 26.24 5.13 -0.13
CA GLN A 76 27.16 4.02 -0.41
C GLN A 76 26.64 2.71 0.19
N ALA A 77 26.17 2.74 1.44
CA ALA A 77 25.59 1.57 2.09
C ALA A 77 24.35 1.03 1.34
N ALA A 78 23.52 1.90 0.77
CA ALA A 78 22.39 1.49 -0.06
C ALA A 78 22.84 0.84 -1.38
N THR A 79 23.91 1.36 -1.98
CA THR A 79 24.55 0.77 -3.17
C THR A 79 25.08 -0.63 -2.87
N ASP A 80 25.81 -0.79 -1.78
CA ASP A 80 26.43 -2.05 -1.38
C ASP A 80 25.38 -3.12 -1.07
N HIS A 81 24.29 -2.76 -0.37
CA HIS A 81 23.19 -3.69 -0.10
C HIS A 81 22.55 -4.23 -1.39
N LEU A 82 22.24 -3.34 -2.34
CA LEU A 82 21.60 -3.75 -3.59
C LEU A 82 22.55 -4.58 -4.46
N ALA A 83 23.82 -4.21 -4.55
CA ALA A 83 24.82 -4.98 -5.28
C ALA A 83 24.99 -6.40 -4.71
N ARG A 84 25.07 -6.52 -3.37
CA ARG A 84 25.15 -7.81 -2.69
C ARG A 84 23.93 -8.69 -2.98
N ILE A 85 22.73 -8.13 -2.93
CA ILE A 85 21.48 -8.86 -3.21
C ILE A 85 21.43 -9.30 -4.68
N GLN A 86 21.79 -8.42 -5.61
CA GLN A 86 21.78 -8.70 -7.04
C GLN A 86 22.69 -9.88 -7.42
N GLN A 87 23.83 -10.05 -6.73
CA GLN A 87 24.80 -11.11 -6.98
C GLN A 87 24.32 -12.51 -6.55
N LEU A 88 23.25 -12.62 -5.76
CA LEU A 88 22.70 -13.92 -5.38
C LEU A 88 21.99 -14.56 -6.58
N GLY A 89 22.39 -15.80 -6.89
CA GLY A 89 21.83 -16.59 -7.99
C GLY A 89 20.82 -17.65 -7.55
N ASP A 90 20.96 -18.19 -6.35
CA ASP A 90 20.03 -19.17 -5.78
C ASP A 90 18.76 -18.47 -5.27
N VAL A 91 17.58 -18.96 -5.66
CA VAL A 91 16.29 -18.30 -5.38
C VAL A 91 15.95 -18.33 -3.89
N VAL A 92 16.32 -19.40 -3.19
CA VAL A 92 16.06 -19.56 -1.76
C VAL A 92 16.97 -18.60 -0.99
N ALA A 93 18.27 -18.60 -1.27
CA ALA A 93 19.24 -17.69 -0.66
C ALA A 93 18.89 -16.21 -0.93
N LEU A 94 18.46 -15.89 -2.15
CA LEU A 94 18.00 -14.54 -2.50
C LEU A 94 16.76 -14.16 -1.71
N TYR A 95 15.74 -15.02 -1.64
CA TYR A 95 14.53 -14.75 -0.87
C TYR A 95 14.81 -14.58 0.63
N THR A 96 15.66 -15.44 1.21
CA THR A 96 16.11 -15.31 2.60
C THR A 96 16.85 -13.99 2.83
N ALA A 97 17.76 -13.60 1.94
CA ALA A 97 18.48 -12.33 2.05
C ALA A 97 17.56 -11.11 1.94
N LEU A 98 16.51 -11.20 1.10
CA LEU A 98 15.48 -10.17 0.98
C LEU A 98 14.64 -10.06 2.27
N ASP A 99 14.25 -11.18 2.86
CA ASP A 99 13.51 -11.19 4.12
C ASP A 99 14.38 -10.68 5.29
N ASP A 100 15.66 -11.08 5.34
CA ASP A 100 16.66 -10.56 6.29
C ASP A 100 16.84 -9.05 6.18
N LEU A 101 16.88 -8.50 4.96
CA LEU A 101 16.98 -7.06 4.73
C LEU A 101 15.92 -6.27 5.51
N THR A 102 14.71 -6.83 5.64
CA THR A 102 13.60 -6.14 6.33
C THR A 102 13.75 -6.11 7.85
N ARG A 103 14.68 -6.90 8.41
CA ARG A 103 15.00 -6.95 9.85
C ARG A 103 16.24 -6.16 10.25
N LEU A 104 17.02 -5.69 9.25
CA LEU A 104 18.26 -4.97 9.51
C LEU A 104 17.97 -3.57 10.06
N ASN A 105 18.64 -3.22 11.16
CA ASN A 105 18.70 -1.86 11.65
C ASN A 105 20.00 -1.19 11.18
N THR A 106 20.07 -0.88 9.88
CA THR A 106 21.21 -0.17 9.26
C THR A 106 20.83 1.26 8.90
N PRO A 107 21.77 2.23 8.97
CA PRO A 107 21.54 3.62 8.57
C PRO A 107 20.80 3.80 7.23
N SER A 108 21.15 3.00 6.22
CA SER A 108 20.53 3.03 4.90
C SER A 108 19.03 2.67 4.90
N LEU A 109 18.56 1.94 5.92
CA LEU A 109 17.17 1.52 6.05
C LEU A 109 16.41 2.28 7.14
N THR A 110 17.10 2.78 8.16
CA THR A 110 16.46 3.34 9.37
C THR A 110 16.81 4.78 9.69
N GLN A 111 17.89 5.37 9.15
CA GLN A 111 18.25 6.78 9.40
C GLN A 111 17.80 7.71 8.27
N ASP A 112 17.32 8.90 8.59
CA ASP A 112 16.95 9.90 7.58
C ASP A 112 18.19 10.55 6.92
N SER A 113 18.00 11.56 6.07
CA SER A 113 19.11 12.22 5.36
C SER A 113 19.81 13.32 6.16
N PHE A 114 19.35 13.62 7.37
CA PHE A 114 19.76 14.75 8.21
C PHE A 114 20.24 14.28 9.58
N ALA A 115 20.56 13.00 9.71
CA ALA A 115 21.05 12.39 10.94
C ALA A 115 22.24 13.17 11.51
N GLY A 116 22.21 13.41 12.83
CA GLY A 116 23.23 14.16 13.55
C GLY A 116 22.92 15.66 13.70
N LEU A 117 21.89 16.17 13.05
CA LEU A 117 21.39 17.53 13.25
C LEU A 117 20.37 17.59 14.39
N THR A 118 20.06 18.79 14.88
CA THR A 118 18.83 18.99 15.68
C THR A 118 17.62 19.02 14.76
N GLU A 119 16.41 18.93 15.33
CA GLU A 119 15.17 19.07 14.56
C GLU A 119 15.13 20.40 13.77
N GLN A 120 15.43 21.53 14.42
CA GLN A 120 15.46 22.84 13.77
C GLN A 120 16.50 22.92 12.63
N GLN A 121 17.70 22.37 12.85
CA GLN A 121 18.74 22.33 11.82
C GLN A 121 18.34 21.43 10.64
N SER A 122 17.61 20.34 10.90
CA SER A 122 17.11 19.44 9.86
C SER A 122 16.07 20.13 8.98
N TRP A 123 15.18 20.92 9.59
CA TRP A 123 14.24 21.75 8.85
C TRP A 123 14.95 22.78 7.97
N GLN A 124 15.98 23.44 8.49
CA GLN A 124 16.78 24.37 7.71
C GLN A 124 17.48 23.68 6.54
N ALA A 125 18.16 22.56 6.78
CA ALA A 125 18.86 21.80 5.75
C ALA A 125 17.90 21.26 4.67
N ALA A 126 16.70 20.84 5.06
CA ALA A 126 15.66 20.44 4.12
C ALA A 126 15.18 21.61 3.26
N ASN A 127 15.00 22.79 3.83
CA ASN A 127 14.68 24.00 3.07
C ASN A 127 15.79 24.40 2.10
N GLU A 128 17.06 24.36 2.54
CA GLU A 128 18.22 24.62 1.69
C GLU A 128 18.31 23.64 0.52
N PHE A 129 18.06 22.35 0.76
CA PHE A 129 17.97 21.33 -0.29
C PHE A 129 16.89 21.67 -1.33
N LEU A 130 15.74 22.17 -0.86
CA LEU A 130 14.60 22.56 -1.70
C LEU A 130 14.73 23.96 -2.30
N ALA A 131 15.77 24.75 -1.98
CA ALA A 131 15.93 26.12 -2.47
C ALA A 131 16.61 26.22 -3.85
N GLY A 132 17.08 25.10 -4.41
CA GLY A 132 17.74 25.08 -5.72
C GLY A 132 16.79 25.41 -6.88
N GLY A 133 17.35 25.87 -8.01
CA GLY A 133 16.61 26.14 -9.26
C GLY A 133 16.09 24.92 -10.01
N LYS A 134 15.72 23.86 -9.27
CA LYS A 134 15.19 22.59 -9.77
C LYS A 134 13.68 22.53 -9.54
N PHE A 135 13.03 21.50 -10.08
CA PHE A 135 11.66 21.17 -9.67
C PHE A 135 11.71 20.50 -8.29
N ASN A 136 11.09 21.10 -7.29
CA ASN A 136 11.11 20.69 -5.88
C ASN A 136 9.75 20.09 -5.51
N VAL A 137 9.78 18.82 -5.11
CA VAL A 137 8.59 18.04 -4.76
C VAL A 137 8.68 17.58 -3.31
N LEU A 138 7.57 17.71 -2.60
CA LEU A 138 7.37 17.08 -1.29
C LEU A 138 6.45 15.85 -1.45
N ILE A 139 6.87 14.71 -0.92
CA ILE A 139 6.01 13.51 -0.84
C ILE A 139 5.80 13.16 0.63
N VAL A 140 4.54 13.10 1.07
CA VAL A 140 4.17 12.75 2.44
C VAL A 140 3.80 11.27 2.49
N GLY A 141 4.67 10.45 3.09
CA GLY A 141 4.49 9.00 3.28
C GLY A 141 5.47 8.14 2.47
N ALA A 142 6.32 7.35 3.15
CA ALA A 142 7.27 6.42 2.53
C ALA A 142 6.71 4.99 2.41
N GLY A 143 5.42 4.87 2.07
CA GLY A 143 4.84 3.58 1.67
C GLY A 143 5.25 3.20 0.24
N PRO A 144 4.75 2.06 -0.28
CA PRO A 144 5.06 1.57 -1.62
C PRO A 144 4.76 2.61 -2.68
N VAL A 145 3.62 3.29 -2.58
CA VAL A 145 3.20 4.29 -3.57
C VAL A 145 4.06 5.55 -3.52
N GLY A 146 4.35 6.08 -2.32
CA GLY A 146 5.19 7.27 -2.17
C GLY A 146 6.64 7.03 -2.59
N LEU A 147 7.21 5.88 -2.23
CA LEU A 147 8.54 5.48 -2.67
C LEU A 147 8.61 5.22 -4.17
N LEU A 148 7.62 4.51 -4.74
CA LEU A 148 7.55 4.27 -6.17
C LEU A 148 7.41 5.58 -6.95
N LEU A 149 6.58 6.52 -6.47
CA LEU A 149 6.46 7.84 -7.07
C LEU A 149 7.81 8.58 -7.06
N ALA A 150 8.50 8.60 -5.91
CA ALA A 150 9.82 9.23 -5.81
C ALA A 150 10.83 8.61 -6.81
N SER A 151 10.86 7.28 -6.88
CA SER A 151 11.68 6.53 -7.83
C SER A 151 11.33 6.90 -9.28
N ALA A 152 10.05 6.85 -9.66
CA ALA A 152 9.60 7.15 -11.02
C ALA A 152 9.95 8.57 -11.45
N LEU A 153 9.75 9.56 -10.57
CA LEU A 153 10.13 10.93 -10.86
C LEU A 153 11.66 11.10 -10.98
N LYS A 154 12.45 10.40 -10.15
CA LYS A 154 13.91 10.40 -10.31
C LYS A 154 14.38 9.71 -11.59
N GLN A 155 13.74 8.63 -12.02
CA GLN A 155 14.03 8.00 -13.31
C GLN A 155 13.73 8.95 -14.47
N ALA A 156 12.64 9.72 -14.37
CA ALA A 156 12.22 10.64 -15.42
C ALA A 156 13.07 11.93 -15.51
N PHE A 157 13.42 12.53 -14.37
CA PHE A 157 14.02 13.87 -14.31
C PHE A 157 15.46 13.89 -13.78
N ASN A 158 15.92 12.78 -13.20
CA ASN A 158 17.27 12.63 -12.65
C ASN A 158 17.67 13.81 -11.74
N ASN A 159 18.68 14.59 -12.15
CA ASN A 159 19.20 15.72 -11.39
C ASN A 159 18.37 17.00 -11.52
N GLN A 160 17.34 17.03 -12.37
CA GLN A 160 16.46 18.19 -12.58
C GLN A 160 15.35 18.30 -11.52
N ILE A 161 15.19 17.28 -10.69
CA ILE A 161 14.20 17.24 -9.60
C ILE A 161 14.87 17.03 -8.24
N ASN A 162 14.43 17.81 -7.25
CA ASN A 162 14.67 17.57 -5.84
C ASN A 162 13.40 16.96 -5.23
N ILE A 163 13.57 15.86 -4.52
CA ILE A 163 12.46 15.18 -3.84
C ILE A 163 12.82 15.06 -2.37
N LEU A 164 11.99 15.65 -1.53
CA LEU A 164 11.99 15.41 -0.09
C LEU A 164 10.81 14.51 0.25
N LEU A 165 11.07 13.41 0.95
CA LEU A 165 10.07 12.46 1.37
C LEU A 165 9.94 12.45 2.89
N LEU A 166 8.73 12.68 3.39
CA LEU A 166 8.41 12.63 4.83
C LEU A 166 7.90 11.24 5.23
N GLU A 167 8.34 10.74 6.37
CA GLU A 167 7.89 9.47 6.95
C GLU A 167 7.63 9.60 8.45
N ASN A 168 6.51 9.05 8.91
CA ASN A 168 6.04 9.20 10.29
C ASN A 168 6.09 7.93 11.14
N ARG A 169 6.57 6.80 10.59
CA ARG A 169 6.95 5.60 11.37
C ARG A 169 8.26 5.84 12.15
N VAL A 170 8.29 6.89 12.95
CA VAL A 170 9.49 7.32 13.69
C VAL A 170 9.57 6.54 15.01
N SER A 171 10.78 6.08 15.37
CA SER A 171 11.06 5.54 16.71
C SER A 171 11.66 6.60 17.62
N THR A 172 12.56 7.39 17.06
CA THR A 172 13.24 8.53 17.69
C THR A 172 13.64 9.51 16.59
N LEU A 173 14.01 10.75 16.93
CA LEU A 173 14.52 11.71 15.95
C LEU A 173 15.55 11.07 14.99
N HIS A 174 15.40 11.32 13.69
CA HIS A 174 16.17 10.74 12.58
C HIS A 174 16.02 9.25 12.32
N HIS A 175 15.30 8.51 13.16
CA HIS A 175 15.22 7.06 13.06
C HIS A 175 13.79 6.59 12.84
N LYS A 176 13.57 5.80 11.80
CA LYS A 176 12.30 5.13 11.55
C LYS A 176 12.32 3.67 11.98
N LEU A 177 11.14 3.16 12.30
CA LEU A 177 10.88 1.74 12.41
C LEU A 177 11.00 1.05 11.01
N PRO A 178 11.45 -0.21 10.96
CA PRO A 178 11.44 -1.01 9.74
C PRO A 178 10.03 -1.23 9.16
N TYR A 179 10.00 -1.72 7.92
CA TYR A 179 8.77 -2.07 7.23
C TYR A 179 8.26 -3.45 7.70
N GLU A 180 7.01 -3.54 8.14
CA GLU A 180 6.49 -4.75 8.80
C GLU A 180 5.49 -5.55 7.95
N ARG A 181 5.05 -5.03 6.79
CA ARG A 181 4.00 -5.67 5.99
C ARG A 181 4.50 -6.89 5.20
N ARG A 182 4.30 -8.10 5.74
CA ARG A 182 4.77 -9.38 5.17
C ARG A 182 3.81 -10.07 4.18
N TRP A 183 2.81 -9.37 3.64
CA TRP A 183 2.01 -9.89 2.52
C TRP A 183 2.81 -9.98 1.21
N ILE A 184 2.73 -11.15 0.56
CA ILE A 184 3.19 -11.39 -0.80
C ILE A 184 2.51 -10.44 -1.79
N THR A 185 3.17 -10.17 -2.91
CA THR A 185 2.66 -9.32 -3.97
C THR A 185 2.03 -10.11 -5.14
N ASN A 186 1.08 -9.49 -5.84
CA ASN A 186 0.57 -9.95 -7.14
C ASN A 186 0.62 -8.79 -8.15
N VAL A 187 1.83 -8.40 -8.51
CA VAL A 187 2.06 -7.26 -9.40
C VAL A 187 2.87 -7.74 -10.59
N PRO A 188 2.35 -7.64 -11.83
CA PRO A 188 3.12 -7.93 -13.02
C PRO A 188 4.36 -7.03 -13.09
N CYS A 189 5.55 -7.61 -13.29
CA CYS A 189 6.81 -6.87 -13.31
C CYS A 189 6.80 -5.78 -14.40
N VAL A 190 6.14 -6.06 -15.53
CA VAL A 190 5.98 -5.12 -16.66
C VAL A 190 5.36 -3.77 -16.27
N VAL A 191 4.53 -3.71 -15.23
CA VAL A 191 3.92 -2.44 -14.81
C VAL A 191 4.91 -1.51 -14.09
N LEU A 192 6.08 -2.02 -13.68
CA LEU A 192 7.14 -1.25 -13.04
C LEU A 192 8.21 -0.73 -14.02
N HIS A 193 8.17 -1.13 -15.29
CA HIS A 193 9.14 -0.68 -16.30
C HIS A 193 9.12 0.84 -16.45
N GLY A 194 10.30 1.47 -16.32
CA GLY A 194 10.45 2.92 -16.35
C GLY A 194 10.09 3.66 -15.05
N LEU A 195 9.61 2.94 -14.02
CA LEU A 195 9.27 3.50 -12.71
C LEU A 195 10.36 3.22 -11.65
N VAL A 196 11.17 2.18 -11.86
CA VAL A 196 12.22 1.74 -10.93
C VAL A 196 13.53 1.47 -11.67
N GLU A 197 14.66 1.43 -10.95
CA GLU A 197 15.95 1.02 -11.51
C GLU A 197 15.93 -0.44 -11.99
N ASP A 198 16.65 -0.74 -13.07
CA ASP A 198 16.72 -2.10 -13.66
C ASP A 198 17.20 -3.17 -12.68
N ILE A 199 18.11 -2.82 -11.77
CA ILE A 199 18.57 -3.71 -10.69
C ILE A 199 17.41 -4.25 -9.84
N LEU A 200 16.37 -3.44 -9.60
CA LEU A 200 15.20 -3.89 -8.85
C LEU A 200 14.35 -4.84 -9.69
N LEU A 201 14.15 -4.54 -10.98
CA LEU A 201 13.42 -5.42 -11.91
C LEU A 201 14.09 -6.79 -11.99
N GLU A 202 15.43 -6.83 -12.07
CA GLU A 202 16.20 -8.07 -12.06
C GLU A 202 15.98 -8.87 -10.77
N ILE A 203 16.10 -8.22 -9.60
CA ILE A 203 15.87 -8.87 -8.30
C ILE A 203 14.43 -9.42 -8.23
N PHE A 204 13.43 -8.64 -8.62
CA PHE A 204 12.04 -9.05 -8.60
C PHE A 204 11.76 -10.22 -9.53
N ASN A 205 12.33 -10.22 -10.73
CA ASN A 205 12.14 -11.28 -11.72
C ASN A 205 12.81 -12.60 -11.32
N LYS A 206 13.94 -12.57 -10.60
CA LYS A 206 14.61 -13.79 -10.11
C LYS A 206 13.74 -14.57 -9.12
N VAL A 207 12.99 -13.88 -8.27
CA VAL A 207 12.16 -14.49 -7.21
C VAL A 207 10.71 -14.69 -7.67
N GLY A 208 10.24 -13.88 -8.61
CA GLY A 208 8.88 -13.92 -9.10
C GLY A 208 8.65 -15.01 -10.14
N ALA A 209 7.40 -15.45 -10.26
CA ALA A 209 6.94 -16.44 -11.23
C ALA A 209 5.87 -15.83 -12.16
N GLY A 210 5.82 -16.33 -13.39
CA GLY A 210 4.83 -15.90 -14.38
C GLY A 210 4.92 -14.41 -14.75
N GLY A 211 6.11 -13.81 -14.67
CA GLY A 211 6.33 -12.39 -14.97
C GLY A 211 5.80 -11.43 -13.90
N ASN A 212 5.49 -11.91 -12.69
CA ASN A 212 5.19 -11.07 -11.53
C ASN A 212 6.45 -10.73 -10.73
N ILE A 213 6.38 -9.70 -9.90
CA ILE A 213 7.45 -9.41 -8.93
C ILE A 213 7.42 -10.43 -7.81
N GLY A 214 8.60 -10.92 -7.41
CA GLY A 214 8.74 -11.88 -6.32
C GLY A 214 9.14 -11.25 -5.00
N CYS A 215 8.21 -10.67 -4.25
CA CYS A 215 8.52 -10.16 -2.91
C CYS A 215 7.29 -9.94 -2.03
N ASN A 216 7.54 -9.81 -0.73
CA ASN A 216 6.60 -9.22 0.22
C ASN A 216 6.66 -7.70 0.14
N ILE A 217 5.63 -7.01 0.63
CA ILE A 217 5.59 -5.54 0.52
C ILE A 217 6.64 -4.84 1.37
N ASN A 218 6.95 -5.34 2.54
CA ASN A 218 8.06 -4.79 3.33
C ASN A 218 9.39 -4.88 2.57
N VAL A 219 9.62 -5.96 1.81
CA VAL A 219 10.78 -6.11 0.92
C VAL A 219 10.71 -5.10 -0.22
N LEU A 220 9.55 -4.95 -0.88
CA LEU A 220 9.33 -3.93 -1.91
C LEU A 220 9.64 -2.52 -1.39
N GLU A 221 9.12 -2.16 -0.21
CA GLU A 221 9.35 -0.87 0.44
C GLU A 221 10.85 -0.68 0.75
N SER A 222 11.52 -1.69 1.33
CA SER A 222 12.95 -1.62 1.65
C SER A 222 13.81 -1.45 0.40
N LEU A 223 13.55 -2.19 -0.68
CA LEU A 223 14.30 -2.08 -1.93
C LEU A 223 14.08 -0.73 -2.62
N LEU A 224 12.83 -0.24 -2.66
CA LEU A 224 12.53 1.10 -3.19
C LEU A 224 13.17 2.20 -2.34
N LEU A 225 13.22 2.06 -1.01
CA LEU A 225 13.93 3.00 -0.14
C LEU A 225 15.42 3.07 -0.50
N LEU A 226 16.09 1.93 -0.64
CA LEU A 226 17.51 1.88 -1.03
C LEU A 226 17.74 2.51 -2.40
N SER A 227 16.89 2.21 -3.38
CA SER A 227 16.93 2.80 -4.73
C SER A 227 16.75 4.31 -4.70
N CYS A 228 15.71 4.81 -4.01
CA CYS A 228 15.47 6.25 -3.85
C CYS A 228 16.67 6.98 -3.24
N ARG A 229 17.35 6.39 -2.25
CA ARG A 229 18.56 6.98 -1.68
C ARG A 229 19.70 7.10 -2.68
N ARG A 230 19.95 6.03 -3.46
CA ARG A 230 20.95 6.05 -4.55
C ARG A 230 20.65 7.11 -5.61
N LEU A 231 19.36 7.32 -5.90
CA LEU A 231 18.87 8.36 -6.81
C LEU A 231 18.89 9.78 -6.19
N GLY A 232 19.39 9.93 -4.96
CA GLY A 232 19.52 11.21 -4.29
C GLY A 232 18.19 11.79 -3.78
N VAL A 233 17.17 10.96 -3.56
CA VAL A 233 15.97 11.37 -2.79
C VAL A 233 16.37 11.59 -1.34
N LYS A 234 15.94 12.71 -0.77
CA LYS A 234 16.16 13.02 0.65
C LYS A 234 14.96 12.57 1.47
N PHE A 235 15.25 12.04 2.64
CA PHE A 235 14.27 11.55 3.60
C PHE A 235 14.34 12.40 4.86
N LEU A 236 13.18 12.69 5.45
CA LEU A 236 13.06 13.35 6.73
C LEU A 236 12.03 12.60 7.58
N PHE A 237 12.46 12.11 8.74
CA PHE A 237 11.64 11.26 9.60
C PHE A 237 11.07 12.09 10.76
N VAL A 238 9.76 12.34 10.71
CA VAL A 238 9.07 13.28 11.60
C VAL A 238 7.71 12.72 12.01
N GLU A 239 7.38 12.83 13.30
CA GLU A 239 6.10 12.33 13.82
C GLU A 239 4.91 13.13 13.27
N ASN A 240 5.08 14.45 13.16
CA ASN A 240 4.08 15.34 12.60
C ASN A 240 4.56 15.96 11.28
N SER A 241 3.74 15.82 10.25
CA SER A 241 3.93 16.40 8.92
C SER A 241 3.43 17.85 8.81
N ASP A 242 2.75 18.38 9.82
CA ASP A 242 2.36 19.80 9.94
C ASP A 242 3.60 20.65 10.23
N SER A 243 4.47 20.77 9.23
CA SER A 243 5.75 21.43 9.39
C SER A 243 5.72 22.88 8.87
N PRO A 244 6.40 23.82 9.57
CA PRO A 244 6.75 25.14 9.05
C PRO A 244 7.59 25.10 7.77
N LEU A 245 8.18 23.93 7.44
CA LEU A 245 9.00 23.72 6.25
C LEU A 245 8.36 24.33 5.01
N LEU A 246 7.09 24.05 4.76
CA LEU A 246 6.46 24.43 3.50
C LEU A 246 6.16 25.93 3.38
N GLN A 247 5.99 26.65 4.48
CA GLN A 247 5.67 28.09 4.46
C GLN A 247 6.79 28.90 3.82
N ASN A 248 8.04 28.44 3.98
CA ASN A 248 9.24 29.13 3.50
C ASN A 248 10.03 28.31 2.46
N SER A 249 9.52 27.16 2.02
CA SER A 249 10.20 26.34 1.02
C SER A 249 9.86 26.76 -0.41
N ALA A 250 10.77 26.45 -1.33
CA ALA A 250 10.53 26.57 -2.78
C ALA A 250 9.88 25.30 -3.37
N VAL A 251 9.14 24.51 -2.56
CA VAL A 251 8.35 23.38 -3.06
C VAL A 251 7.28 23.87 -4.04
N GLN A 252 7.24 23.29 -5.23
CA GLN A 252 6.22 23.59 -6.23
C GLN A 252 5.01 22.65 -6.15
N MET A 253 5.17 21.43 -5.65
CA MET A 253 4.11 20.42 -5.63
C MET A 253 4.21 19.47 -4.44
N VAL A 254 3.06 19.12 -3.87
CA VAL A 254 2.95 18.18 -2.75
C VAL A 254 2.18 16.94 -3.21
N PHE A 255 2.68 15.75 -2.88
CA PHE A 255 1.96 14.50 -3.02
C PHE A 255 1.62 13.90 -1.66
N ASP A 256 0.35 13.65 -1.41
CA ASP A 256 -0.10 12.91 -0.23
C ASP A 256 -0.16 11.40 -0.56
N ALA A 257 0.85 10.66 -0.12
CA ALA A 257 0.93 9.20 -0.18
C ALA A 257 0.79 8.55 1.22
N SER A 258 0.20 9.27 2.18
CA SER A 258 0.16 8.90 3.59
C SER A 258 -0.91 7.84 3.90
N GLY A 259 -1.83 7.58 2.97
CA GLY A 259 -3.04 6.79 3.22
C GLY A 259 -4.04 7.56 4.08
N ASN A 260 -4.22 8.85 3.78
CA ASN A 260 -5.08 9.79 4.52
C ASN A 260 -4.71 10.04 5.99
N ARG A 261 -3.45 9.84 6.35
CA ARG A 261 -2.94 10.22 7.68
C ARG A 261 -2.51 11.69 7.75
N PHE A 262 -2.20 12.29 6.60
CA PHE A 262 -1.80 13.68 6.49
C PHE A 262 -3.00 14.62 6.50
N GLN A 263 -3.93 14.44 5.56
CA GLN A 263 -5.21 15.16 5.50
C GLN A 263 -6.36 14.17 5.53
N PRO A 264 -6.72 13.65 6.72
CA PRO A 264 -7.80 12.68 6.84
C PRO A 264 -9.12 13.27 6.33
N PRO A 265 -9.90 12.52 5.52
CA PRO A 265 -11.20 12.96 5.08
C PRO A 265 -12.15 13.09 6.28
N LEU A 266 -13.01 14.11 6.23
CA LEU A 266 -14.05 14.30 7.23
C LEU A 266 -15.20 13.31 6.95
N TRP A 267 -15.39 12.36 7.85
CA TRP A 267 -16.50 11.41 7.77
C TRP A 267 -17.81 12.08 8.24
N PRO A 268 -18.94 11.80 7.58
CA PRO A 268 -20.23 12.37 7.98
C PRO A 268 -20.66 11.87 9.36
N HIS A 269 -21.28 12.75 10.15
CA HIS A 269 -22.08 12.32 11.29
C HIS A 269 -23.36 11.61 10.79
N PRO A 270 -23.82 10.54 11.48
CA PRO A 270 -24.86 9.63 10.97
C PRO A 270 -26.24 10.25 10.68
N LEU A 271 -26.49 11.52 11.01
CA LEU A 271 -27.82 12.12 11.03
C LEU A 271 -28.21 12.94 9.79
N ASN A 272 -27.31 13.21 8.84
CA ASN A 272 -27.61 14.04 7.66
C ASN A 272 -27.07 13.41 6.38
N LEU A 273 -27.72 12.34 5.92
CA LEU A 273 -27.31 11.63 4.72
C LEU A 273 -28.17 12.00 3.49
N SER A 274 -27.70 12.88 2.61
CA SER A 274 -28.24 13.02 1.24
C SER A 274 -27.69 11.93 0.32
N THR A 275 -28.52 10.98 -0.10
CA THR A 275 -28.10 9.82 -0.90
C THR A 275 -28.26 10.10 -2.39
N PHE A 276 -27.28 9.68 -3.20
CA PHE A 276 -27.46 9.54 -4.65
C PHE A 276 -27.30 8.06 -5.00
N GLN A 277 -28.33 7.49 -5.62
CA GLN A 277 -28.28 6.12 -6.08
C GLN A 277 -27.71 6.10 -7.50
N THR A 278 -26.57 5.43 -7.67
CA THR A 278 -26.10 5.02 -8.99
C THR A 278 -26.25 3.51 -9.11
N LYS A 279 -26.60 3.04 -10.30
CA LYS A 279 -26.59 1.62 -10.61
C LYS A 279 -25.26 1.27 -11.22
N VAL A 280 -24.63 0.24 -10.68
CA VAL A 280 -23.33 -0.21 -11.13
C VAL A 280 -23.48 -1.60 -11.73
N GLU A 281 -23.01 -1.77 -12.96
CA GLU A 281 -23.10 -3.07 -13.63
C GLU A 281 -22.15 -4.09 -12.99
N THR A 282 -22.68 -5.27 -12.68
CA THR A 282 -21.92 -6.38 -12.06
C THR A 282 -20.88 -7.01 -13.00
N THR A 283 -21.00 -6.74 -14.30
CA THR A 283 -20.06 -7.15 -15.35
C THR A 283 -18.63 -6.63 -15.11
N LEU A 284 -18.48 -5.52 -14.40
CA LEU A 284 -17.20 -4.88 -14.06
C LEU A 284 -16.23 -5.77 -13.27
N LEU A 285 -16.73 -6.80 -12.58
CA LEU A 285 -15.89 -7.73 -11.81
C LEU A 285 -15.31 -8.87 -12.65
N GLY A 286 -15.76 -9.04 -13.91
CA GLY A 286 -15.22 -10.07 -14.78
C GLY A 286 -15.43 -11.51 -14.27
N PHE A 287 -16.41 -11.74 -13.39
CA PHE A 287 -16.72 -13.06 -12.80
C PHE A 287 -17.12 -14.16 -13.81
N ASN A 288 -17.17 -13.85 -15.10
CA ASN A 288 -17.61 -14.76 -16.15
C ASN A 288 -16.64 -15.93 -16.43
N SER A 289 -15.43 -15.95 -15.86
CA SER A 289 -14.36 -16.89 -16.23
C SER A 289 -14.15 -18.09 -15.28
N GLY A 290 -14.89 -18.20 -14.17
CA GLY A 290 -14.69 -19.29 -13.17
C GLY A 290 -13.34 -19.26 -12.42
N SER A 291 -12.42 -18.37 -12.83
CA SER A 291 -11.09 -18.15 -12.23
C SER A 291 -11.13 -17.81 -10.73
N TYR A 292 -12.26 -17.31 -10.24
CA TYR A 292 -12.45 -16.97 -8.83
C TYR A 292 -12.50 -18.20 -7.90
N LEU A 293 -12.83 -19.39 -8.42
CA LEU A 293 -12.81 -20.64 -7.65
C LEU A 293 -11.39 -20.94 -7.12
N ALA A 294 -10.36 -20.54 -7.85
CA ALA A 294 -8.97 -20.65 -7.40
C ALA A 294 -8.69 -19.80 -6.15
N TYR A 295 -9.53 -18.82 -5.83
CA TYR A 295 -9.41 -18.02 -4.62
C TYR A 295 -10.35 -18.48 -3.48
N GLY A 296 -10.92 -19.69 -3.61
CA GLY A 296 -11.82 -20.27 -2.61
C GLY A 296 -13.20 -19.61 -2.56
N ILE A 297 -13.52 -18.75 -3.53
CA ILE A 297 -14.83 -18.11 -3.63
C ILE A 297 -15.81 -19.15 -4.19
N THR A 298 -16.71 -19.67 -3.35
CA THR A 298 -17.73 -20.66 -3.77
C THR A 298 -19.06 -20.05 -4.13
N ILE A 299 -19.26 -18.76 -3.84
CA ILE A 299 -20.47 -18.04 -4.22
C ILE A 299 -20.41 -17.86 -5.73
N THR A 300 -21.39 -18.40 -6.45
CA THR A 300 -21.65 -17.95 -7.81
C THR A 300 -22.38 -16.61 -7.66
N PRO A 301 -21.77 -15.46 -8.00
CA PRO A 301 -22.51 -14.22 -8.03
C PRO A 301 -23.61 -14.44 -9.06
N THR A 302 -24.87 -14.51 -8.61
CA THR A 302 -25.99 -14.55 -9.55
C THR A 302 -25.85 -13.32 -10.44
N ARG A 303 -26.05 -13.45 -11.76
CA ARG A 303 -26.01 -12.34 -12.73
C ARG A 303 -27.05 -11.23 -12.45
N GLN A 304 -27.67 -11.24 -11.28
CA GLN A 304 -28.58 -10.21 -10.86
C GLN A 304 -27.77 -8.95 -10.58
N ASN A 305 -28.04 -7.92 -11.38
CA ASN A 305 -27.60 -6.56 -11.07
C ASN A 305 -27.99 -6.25 -9.63
N ARG A 306 -26.99 -6.05 -8.77
CA ARG A 306 -27.23 -5.52 -7.43
C ARG A 306 -26.95 -4.04 -7.44
N ASP A 307 -27.93 -3.28 -6.97
CA ASP A 307 -27.78 -1.85 -6.79
C ASP A 307 -26.84 -1.61 -5.60
N ILE A 308 -25.80 -0.79 -5.80
CA ILE A 308 -24.96 -0.24 -4.74
C ILE A 308 -25.28 1.24 -4.68
N SER A 309 -25.89 1.67 -3.57
CA SER A 309 -26.09 3.10 -3.36
C SER A 309 -24.75 3.71 -2.99
N LEU A 310 -24.42 4.86 -3.58
CA LEU A 310 -23.26 5.64 -3.17
C LEU A 310 -23.70 6.77 -2.26
N TYR A 311 -22.81 7.15 -1.37
CA TYR A 311 -23.02 8.31 -0.51
C TYR A 311 -21.89 9.30 -0.73
N ALA A 312 -22.24 10.56 -0.97
CA ALA A 312 -21.28 11.64 -1.14
C ALA A 312 -21.41 12.63 0.02
N TYR A 313 -20.29 13.02 0.62
CA TYR A 313 -20.21 14.02 1.67
C TYR A 313 -18.90 14.79 1.58
N ASN A 314 -19.01 16.11 1.39
CA ASN A 314 -17.89 16.96 1.01
C ASN A 314 -17.19 16.39 -0.23
N ASN A 315 -15.90 16.10 -0.13
CA ASN A 315 -15.10 15.44 -1.16
C ASN A 315 -15.03 13.92 -0.99
N LEU A 316 -15.78 13.30 -0.08
CA LEU A 316 -15.74 11.85 0.15
C LEU A 316 -16.93 11.16 -0.52
N THR A 317 -16.68 10.04 -1.20
CA THR A 317 -17.69 9.12 -1.70
C THR A 317 -17.44 7.71 -1.15
N PHE A 318 -18.47 7.01 -0.70
CA PHE A 318 -18.33 5.63 -0.21
C PHE A 318 -19.59 4.80 -0.48
N PRO A 319 -19.47 3.46 -0.57
CA PRO A 319 -20.60 2.60 -0.87
C PRO A 319 -21.47 2.34 0.35
N LEU A 320 -22.78 2.23 0.10
CA LEU A 320 -23.77 1.74 1.05
C LEU A 320 -24.32 0.38 0.57
N TYR A 321 -24.48 -0.54 1.51
CA TYR A 321 -25.18 -1.80 1.30
C TYR A 321 -26.40 -1.85 2.23
N LYS A 322 -27.61 -1.98 1.66
CA LYS A 322 -28.86 -1.91 2.43
C LYS A 322 -28.96 -0.64 3.30
N ASN A 323 -28.59 0.51 2.72
CA ASN A 323 -28.54 1.83 3.36
C ASN A 323 -27.56 1.96 4.54
N LYS A 324 -26.58 1.05 4.63
CA LYS A 324 -25.56 1.04 5.69
C LYS A 324 -24.17 1.16 5.09
N PRO A 325 -23.24 1.94 5.68
CA PRO A 325 -21.86 1.99 5.21
C PRO A 325 -21.24 0.60 5.15
N VAL A 326 -20.53 0.32 4.07
CA VAL A 326 -19.79 -0.94 3.96
C VAL A 326 -18.61 -0.90 4.94
N LYS A 327 -18.58 -1.85 5.88
CA LYS A 327 -17.45 -2.08 6.77
C LYS A 327 -17.21 -3.58 6.90
N LEU A 328 -15.97 -3.99 6.69
CA LEU A 328 -15.57 -5.40 6.69
C LEU A 328 -14.37 -5.62 7.60
N ALA A 329 -14.56 -6.34 8.70
CA ALA A 329 -13.46 -6.76 9.55
C ALA A 329 -12.80 -8.03 9.00
N MET A 330 -11.48 -8.06 8.95
CA MET A 330 -10.72 -9.15 8.35
C MET A 330 -9.46 -9.47 9.16
N LEU A 331 -9.05 -10.73 9.11
CA LEU A 331 -7.77 -11.25 9.62
C LEU A 331 -6.98 -11.84 8.45
N LYS A 332 -5.64 -11.72 8.46
CA LYS A 332 -4.79 -12.41 7.49
C LYS A 332 -3.97 -13.48 8.19
N ILE A 333 -3.83 -14.61 7.52
CA ILE A 333 -2.95 -15.71 7.88
C ILE A 333 -1.89 -15.77 6.78
N ILE A 334 -0.62 -15.62 7.17
CA ILE A 334 0.52 -15.48 6.27
C ILE A 334 1.58 -16.55 6.55
N ASN A 335 2.61 -16.64 5.70
CA ASN A 335 3.66 -17.65 5.73
C ASN A 335 3.15 -19.09 5.59
N ILE A 336 2.00 -19.30 4.94
CA ILE A 336 1.48 -20.65 4.70
C ILE A 336 2.28 -21.27 3.54
N PRO A 337 2.88 -22.47 3.68
CA PRO A 337 3.59 -23.13 2.58
C PRO A 337 2.68 -23.37 1.37
N ALA A 338 3.19 -23.15 0.15
CA ALA A 338 2.42 -23.35 -1.07
C ALA A 338 1.89 -24.79 -1.27
N ALA A 339 2.54 -25.78 -0.65
CA ALA A 339 2.08 -27.17 -0.62
C ALA A 339 0.68 -27.33 0.02
N MET A 340 0.30 -26.44 0.93
CA MET A 340 -1.00 -26.48 1.61
C MET A 340 -2.17 -26.00 0.75
N TYR A 341 -1.89 -25.35 -0.38
CA TYR A 341 -2.93 -24.72 -1.19
C TYR A 341 -4.05 -25.68 -1.59
N GLY A 342 -3.72 -26.88 -2.10
CA GLY A 342 -4.73 -27.85 -2.55
C GLY A 342 -5.62 -28.36 -1.41
N ILE A 343 -5.03 -28.60 -0.24
CA ILE A 343 -5.74 -29.03 0.97
C ILE A 343 -6.70 -27.93 1.44
N LEU A 344 -6.23 -26.68 1.48
CA LEU A 344 -7.03 -25.54 1.92
C LEU A 344 -8.19 -25.25 0.96
N VAL A 345 -7.95 -25.24 -0.35
CA VAL A 345 -9.02 -25.06 -1.36
C VAL A 345 -10.09 -26.14 -1.20
N SER A 346 -9.68 -27.40 -1.02
CA SER A 346 -10.62 -28.52 -0.85
C SER A 346 -11.46 -28.40 0.44
N TYR A 347 -10.88 -27.89 1.52
CA TYR A 347 -11.60 -27.59 2.74
C TYR A 347 -12.59 -26.44 2.55
N ILE A 348 -12.11 -25.29 2.05
CA ILE A 348 -12.88 -24.07 1.83
C ILE A 348 -14.07 -24.34 0.91
N ALA A 349 -13.88 -25.11 -0.17
CA ALA A 349 -14.92 -25.47 -1.13
C ALA A 349 -16.17 -26.09 -0.47
N ARG A 350 -16.01 -26.76 0.68
CA ARG A 350 -17.09 -27.46 1.39
C ARG A 350 -17.79 -26.61 2.44
N CYS A 351 -17.20 -25.51 2.90
CA CYS A 351 -17.68 -24.77 4.07
C CYS A 351 -17.74 -23.24 3.92
N ASN A 352 -17.51 -22.72 2.70
CA ASN A 352 -17.36 -21.29 2.44
C ASN A 352 -18.52 -20.63 1.69
N ILE A 353 -19.75 -21.15 1.83
CA ILE A 353 -20.95 -20.64 1.15
C ILE A 353 -21.25 -19.15 1.39
N ASP A 354 -20.64 -18.55 2.41
CA ASP A 354 -20.78 -17.15 2.78
C ASP A 354 -19.53 -16.29 2.52
N ASN A 355 -18.50 -16.86 1.88
CA ASN A 355 -17.22 -16.21 1.61
C ASN A 355 -16.49 -15.73 2.87
N LYS A 356 -16.54 -16.53 3.94
CA LYS A 356 -15.72 -16.31 5.14
C LYS A 356 -14.22 -16.35 4.81
N PHE A 357 -13.79 -17.25 3.95
CA PHE A 357 -12.40 -17.43 3.56
C PHE A 357 -12.17 -16.90 2.15
N TYR A 358 -11.04 -16.25 1.96
CA TYR A 358 -10.47 -15.96 0.66
C TYR A 358 -9.03 -16.48 0.69
N ILE A 359 -8.67 -17.35 -0.24
CA ILE A 359 -7.33 -17.94 -0.32
C ILE A 359 -6.61 -17.40 -1.52
N TRP A 360 -5.32 -17.15 -1.41
CA TRP A 360 -4.51 -16.66 -2.49
C TRP A 360 -3.15 -17.33 -2.48
N LYS A 361 -2.88 -18.12 -3.52
CA LYS A 361 -1.54 -18.66 -3.79
C LYS A 361 -0.69 -17.56 -4.43
N GLY A 362 0.48 -17.31 -3.87
CA GLY A 362 1.39 -16.30 -4.38
C GLY A 362 1.96 -16.61 -5.75
N THR A 363 2.66 -15.61 -6.26
CA THR A 363 3.33 -15.65 -7.57
C THR A 363 4.85 -15.66 -7.43
N LEU A 364 5.37 -16.24 -6.34
CA LEU A 364 6.80 -16.50 -6.20
C LEU A 364 7.18 -17.82 -6.88
N GLN A 365 8.48 -18.01 -7.15
CA GLN A 365 9.04 -19.30 -7.56
C GLN A 365 8.68 -20.40 -6.56
N ALA A 366 8.47 -21.62 -7.07
CA ALA A 366 7.78 -22.69 -6.35
C ALA A 366 8.41 -23.03 -4.99
N GLU A 367 9.73 -22.94 -4.90
CA GLU A 367 10.58 -23.25 -3.76
C GLU A 367 10.35 -22.31 -2.56
N VAL A 368 9.98 -21.06 -2.85
CA VAL A 368 9.77 -20.00 -1.83
C VAL A 368 8.33 -19.50 -1.82
N ASN A 369 7.44 -20.13 -2.59
CA ASN A 369 6.06 -19.65 -2.73
C ASN A 369 5.24 -19.91 -1.48
N GLN A 370 4.30 -19.01 -1.25
CA GLN A 370 3.47 -18.96 -0.06
C GLN A 370 1.99 -18.80 -0.43
N VAL A 371 1.14 -19.06 0.54
CA VAL A 371 -0.29 -18.84 0.48
C VAL A 371 -0.67 -17.82 1.55
N ILE A 372 -1.64 -16.96 1.21
CA ILE A 372 -2.33 -16.12 2.17
C ILE A 372 -3.77 -16.63 2.29
N VAL A 373 -4.28 -16.65 3.51
CA VAL A 373 -5.72 -16.80 3.77
C VAL A 373 -6.22 -15.53 4.45
N ILE A 374 -7.28 -14.94 3.90
CA ILE A 374 -7.99 -13.79 4.46
C ILE A 374 -9.31 -14.30 5.03
N VAL A 375 -9.53 -14.04 6.30
CA VAL A 375 -10.71 -14.49 7.04
C VAL A 375 -11.60 -13.28 7.32
N SER A 376 -12.82 -13.28 6.79
CA SER A 376 -13.86 -12.32 7.17
C SER A 376 -14.32 -12.62 8.61
N LEU A 377 -14.35 -11.57 9.44
CA LEU A 377 -14.66 -11.66 10.86
C LEU A 377 -16.06 -11.10 11.13
N SER A 378 -16.77 -11.72 12.06
CA SER A 378 -17.89 -11.06 12.74
C SER A 378 -17.36 -9.96 13.68
N LYS A 379 -18.24 -9.06 14.11
CA LYS A 379 -17.91 -8.04 15.12
C LYS A 379 -17.31 -8.65 16.39
N THR A 380 -17.91 -9.73 16.90
CA THR A 380 -17.43 -10.40 18.12
C THR A 380 -16.03 -10.98 17.95
N GLU A 381 -15.75 -11.63 16.81
CA GLU A 381 -14.41 -12.13 16.50
C GLU A 381 -13.40 -10.97 16.42
N TYR A 382 -13.74 -9.91 15.70
CA TYR A 382 -12.88 -8.72 15.55
C TYR A 382 -12.54 -8.05 16.88
N ASP A 383 -13.55 -7.76 17.70
CA ASP A 383 -13.38 -7.09 18.99
C ASP A 383 -12.52 -7.95 19.94
N HIS A 384 -12.75 -9.28 19.97
CA HIS A 384 -11.95 -10.20 20.77
C HIS A 384 -10.48 -10.19 20.34
N LEU A 385 -10.23 -10.34 19.03
CA LEU A 385 -8.90 -10.36 18.45
C LEU A 385 -8.12 -9.07 18.72
N CYS A 386 -8.76 -7.90 18.62
CA CYS A 386 -8.11 -6.61 18.88
C CYS A 386 -7.74 -6.41 20.36
N LYS A 387 -8.60 -6.90 21.27
CA LYS A 387 -8.46 -6.64 22.72
C LYS A 387 -7.44 -7.56 23.40
N HIS A 388 -7.36 -8.81 22.97
CA HIS A 388 -6.72 -9.86 23.77
C HIS A 388 -5.33 -10.29 23.29
N TYR A 389 -4.91 -9.94 22.08
CA TYR A 389 -3.66 -10.42 21.51
C TYR A 389 -2.78 -9.29 20.99
N ASP A 390 -1.48 -9.51 21.09
CA ASP A 390 -0.45 -8.68 20.47
C ASP A 390 -0.10 -9.30 19.11
N TYR A 391 0.14 -8.44 18.10
CA TYR A 391 0.42 -8.88 16.74
C TYR A 391 1.82 -8.47 16.26
N PRO A 392 2.44 -9.26 15.35
CA PRO A 392 1.92 -10.50 14.76
C PRO A 392 1.90 -11.67 15.76
N LEU A 393 0.89 -12.54 15.67
CA LEU A 393 0.67 -13.66 16.60
C LEU A 393 1.02 -14.99 15.92
N ARG A 394 1.84 -15.84 16.55
CA ARG A 394 2.14 -17.17 15.99
C ARG A 394 0.91 -18.06 16.06
N LEU A 395 0.67 -18.83 14.99
CA LEU A 395 -0.47 -19.74 14.91
C LEU A 395 -0.49 -20.74 16.07
N ALA A 396 0.62 -21.42 16.31
CA ALA A 396 0.77 -22.38 17.40
C ALA A 396 0.52 -21.78 18.80
N GLU A 397 0.70 -20.47 18.99
CA GLU A 397 0.40 -19.79 20.25
C GLU A 397 -1.09 -19.49 20.37
N ALA A 398 -1.70 -19.00 19.28
CA ALA A 398 -3.12 -18.66 19.23
C ALA A 398 -4.02 -19.85 19.61
N ILE A 399 -3.84 -20.98 18.93
CA ILE A 399 -4.73 -22.15 19.06
C ILE A 399 -4.60 -22.90 20.39
N LYS A 400 -3.54 -22.63 21.17
CA LYS A 400 -3.36 -23.21 22.52
C LYS A 400 -4.26 -22.56 23.56
N THR A 401 -4.78 -21.37 23.27
CA THR A 401 -5.60 -20.63 24.23
C THR A 401 -7.09 -20.96 24.04
N GLU A 402 -7.74 -21.47 25.09
CA GLU A 402 -9.16 -21.80 25.05
C GLU A 402 -10.02 -20.56 24.70
N ALA A 403 -9.63 -19.38 25.20
CA ALA A 403 -10.30 -18.12 24.90
C ALA A 403 -10.32 -17.80 23.39
N PHE A 404 -9.20 -17.99 22.68
CA PHE A 404 -9.13 -17.81 21.24
C PHE A 404 -10.04 -18.81 20.52
N VAL A 405 -9.93 -20.10 20.87
CA VAL A 405 -10.70 -21.18 20.25
C VAL A 405 -12.21 -20.97 20.41
N MET A 406 -12.64 -20.50 21.58
CA MET A 406 -14.05 -20.25 21.88
C MET A 406 -14.58 -18.97 21.22
N ALA A 407 -13.73 -17.98 20.97
CA ALA A 407 -14.13 -16.71 20.36
C ALA A 407 -14.26 -16.77 18.84
N MET A 408 -13.58 -17.71 18.18
CA MET A 408 -13.51 -17.80 16.73
C MET A 408 -14.56 -18.76 16.14
N ASP A 409 -15.00 -18.52 14.92
CA ASP A 409 -15.86 -19.45 14.17
C ASP A 409 -15.19 -20.84 14.05
N LYS A 410 -15.98 -21.90 14.29
CA LYS A 410 -15.51 -23.29 14.25
C LYS A 410 -14.82 -23.66 12.95
N ARG A 411 -15.26 -23.09 11.82
CA ARG A 411 -14.64 -23.30 10.51
C ARG A 411 -13.24 -22.68 10.46
N THR A 412 -13.05 -21.53 11.09
CA THR A 412 -11.73 -20.91 11.21
C THR A 412 -10.82 -21.78 12.06
N ILE A 413 -11.28 -22.22 13.24
CA ILE A 413 -10.48 -23.09 14.12
C ILE A 413 -10.09 -24.39 13.43
N THR A 414 -11.01 -25.01 12.70
CA THR A 414 -10.70 -26.22 11.92
C THR A 414 -9.58 -25.96 10.89
N LEU A 415 -9.66 -24.85 10.16
CA LEU A 415 -8.62 -24.45 9.21
C LEU A 415 -7.27 -24.18 9.91
N LEU A 416 -7.29 -23.49 11.05
CA LEU A 416 -6.09 -23.18 11.82
C LEU A 416 -5.41 -24.44 12.37
N ASN A 417 -6.17 -25.43 12.84
CA ASN A 417 -5.62 -26.72 13.26
C ASN A 417 -4.95 -27.46 12.10
N MET A 418 -5.56 -27.48 10.91
CA MET A 418 -4.95 -28.08 9.71
C MET A 418 -3.62 -27.43 9.33
N LEU A 419 -3.46 -26.12 9.61
CA LEU A 419 -2.22 -25.40 9.36
C LEU A 419 -1.17 -25.67 10.45
N ALA A 420 -1.57 -25.74 11.72
CA ALA A 420 -0.67 -25.93 12.84
C ALA A 420 0.03 -27.31 12.79
N ASP A 421 -0.65 -28.33 12.28
CA ASP A 421 -0.06 -29.66 12.06
C ASP A 421 1.14 -29.63 11.09
N GLN A 422 1.32 -28.56 10.32
CA GLN A 422 2.32 -28.40 9.27
C GLN A 422 3.43 -27.40 9.64
N GLU A 423 3.25 -26.64 10.73
CA GLU A 423 4.20 -25.62 11.18
C GLU A 423 5.55 -26.22 11.62
N ILE A 424 5.58 -27.52 11.94
CA ILE A 424 6.77 -28.24 12.44
C ILE A 424 7.92 -28.30 11.41
N LEU A 425 7.64 -28.10 10.11
CA LEU A 425 8.61 -28.28 9.02
C LEU A 425 9.06 -26.98 8.33
N HIS A 426 8.49 -25.82 8.69
CA HIS A 426 8.62 -24.58 7.93
C HIS A 426 8.76 -23.33 8.83
N GLU A 427 8.88 -22.15 8.22
CA GLU A 427 8.74 -20.87 8.93
C GLU A 427 7.41 -20.81 9.71
N PRO A 428 7.37 -20.12 10.86
CA PRO A 428 6.15 -20.03 11.66
C PRO A 428 5.04 -19.36 10.86
N ILE A 429 3.87 -19.98 10.89
CA ILE A 429 2.64 -19.42 10.30
C ILE A 429 2.15 -18.32 11.24
N MET A 430 1.90 -17.13 10.68
CA MET A 430 1.58 -15.96 11.47
C MET A 430 0.15 -15.49 11.21
N LEU A 431 -0.50 -15.00 12.26
CA LEU A 431 -1.71 -14.20 12.20
C LEU A 431 -1.28 -12.72 12.24
N ASP A 432 -1.62 -11.97 11.19
CA ASP A 432 -1.46 -10.51 11.19
C ASP A 432 -2.52 -9.86 12.07
N ALA A 433 -2.31 -8.59 12.42
CA ALA A 433 -3.33 -7.80 13.10
C ALA A 433 -4.66 -7.79 12.34
N PRO A 434 -5.80 -7.98 13.02
CA PRO A 434 -7.10 -7.78 12.40
C PRO A 434 -7.23 -6.32 11.97
N PHE A 435 -7.91 -6.09 10.84
CA PHE A 435 -8.07 -4.76 10.28
C PHE A 435 -9.49 -4.55 9.78
N LEU A 436 -9.90 -3.29 9.74
CA LEU A 436 -11.20 -2.87 9.26
C LEU A 436 -11.03 -2.25 7.87
N TYR A 437 -11.71 -2.83 6.88
CA TYR A 437 -11.85 -2.23 5.56
C TYR A 437 -13.11 -1.37 5.52
N GLU A 438 -12.89 -0.06 5.42
CA GLU A 438 -13.93 0.97 5.29
C GLU A 438 -13.72 1.67 3.94
N PRO A 439 -14.28 1.14 2.84
CA PRO A 439 -14.09 1.68 1.50
C PRO A 439 -14.46 3.16 1.40
N TYR A 440 -13.62 3.94 0.74
CA TYR A 440 -13.93 5.30 0.34
C TYR A 440 -13.24 5.68 -0.96
N PHE A 441 -13.63 6.84 -1.49
CA PHE A 441 -13.02 7.52 -2.61
C PHE A 441 -13.06 9.02 -2.34
N VAL A 442 -11.91 9.69 -2.43
CA VAL A 442 -11.81 11.14 -2.34
C VAL A 442 -11.97 11.71 -3.75
N ASN A 443 -13.03 12.50 -3.95
CA ASN A 443 -13.32 13.22 -5.17
C ASN A 443 -12.18 14.18 -5.51
N ARG A 444 -11.73 14.10 -6.77
CA ARG A 444 -10.57 14.80 -7.33
C ARG A 444 -10.96 15.94 -8.28
N ALA A 445 -12.23 16.32 -8.34
CA ALA A 445 -12.71 17.36 -9.26
C ALA A 445 -11.98 18.72 -9.11
N THR A 446 -11.44 18.99 -7.92
CA THR A 446 -10.60 20.17 -7.66
C THR A 446 -9.33 19.75 -6.95
N ALA A 447 -8.22 20.40 -7.29
CA ALA A 447 -6.96 20.20 -6.59
C ALA A 447 -7.08 20.66 -5.14
N ASP A 448 -6.69 19.79 -4.21
CA ASP A 448 -6.44 20.21 -2.84
C ASP A 448 -5.25 21.19 -2.82
N GLN A 449 -5.20 22.04 -1.80
CA GLN A 449 -4.02 22.86 -1.54
C GLN A 449 -3.48 22.59 -0.16
N PHE A 450 -2.16 22.64 -0.03
CA PHE A 450 -1.47 22.63 1.25
C PHE A 450 -0.48 23.78 1.30
N GLN A 451 -0.73 24.72 2.22
CA GLN A 451 0.04 25.96 2.37
C GLN A 451 0.25 26.72 1.04
N GLY A 452 -0.82 26.82 0.24
CA GLY A 452 -0.81 27.53 -1.05
C GLY A 452 -0.14 26.77 -2.20
N ARG A 453 0.32 25.53 -1.99
CA ARG A 453 0.86 24.65 -3.03
C ARG A 453 -0.19 23.62 -3.48
N PRO A 454 -0.19 23.21 -4.75
CA PRO A 454 -1.07 22.14 -5.20
C PRO A 454 -0.72 20.83 -4.47
N LEU A 455 -1.75 20.17 -3.97
CA LEU A 455 -1.67 18.86 -3.33
C LEU A 455 -2.37 17.82 -4.21
N VAL A 456 -1.65 16.76 -4.54
CA VAL A 456 -2.16 15.61 -5.27
C VAL A 456 -2.17 14.40 -4.35
N ARG A 457 -3.34 13.85 -4.06
CA ARG A 457 -3.46 12.57 -3.34
C ARG A 457 -3.04 11.42 -4.24
N VAL A 458 -2.34 10.45 -3.69
CA VAL A 458 -1.92 9.22 -4.39
C VAL A 458 -2.11 7.99 -3.51
N GLY A 459 -2.24 6.83 -4.14
CA GLY A 459 -2.37 5.57 -3.40
C GLY A 459 -3.65 5.52 -2.57
N ASP A 460 -3.51 4.98 -1.36
CA ASP A 460 -4.60 4.88 -0.40
C ASP A 460 -5.18 6.25 0.00
N SER A 461 -4.47 7.37 -0.20
CA SER A 461 -5.02 8.70 0.10
C SER A 461 -6.19 9.07 -0.84
N ILE A 462 -6.29 8.45 -2.02
CA ILE A 462 -7.46 8.62 -2.92
C ILE A 462 -8.56 7.63 -2.55
N TYR A 463 -8.23 6.35 -2.47
CA TYR A 463 -9.17 5.28 -2.18
C TYR A 463 -8.41 4.09 -1.61
N ASN A 464 -9.04 3.31 -0.74
CA ASN A 464 -8.48 2.05 -0.25
C ASN A 464 -9.03 0.85 -1.04
N GLY A 465 -8.14 0.03 -1.57
CA GLY A 465 -8.51 -1.19 -2.31
C GLY A 465 -9.06 -2.30 -1.40
N ASN A 466 -9.97 -3.13 -1.91
CA ASN A 466 -10.32 -4.38 -1.25
C ASN A 466 -9.16 -5.37 -1.43
N VAL A 467 -8.60 -5.86 -0.32
CA VAL A 467 -7.43 -6.76 -0.30
C VAL A 467 -7.65 -8.08 -1.06
N LYS A 468 -8.91 -8.49 -1.29
CA LYS A 468 -9.30 -9.71 -2.00
C LYS A 468 -9.33 -9.54 -3.54
N LEU A 469 -9.01 -8.36 -4.09
CA LEU A 469 -8.95 -8.11 -5.54
C LEU A 469 -7.51 -8.00 -6.07
N GLY A 470 -6.61 -8.79 -5.50
CA GLY A 470 -5.17 -8.52 -5.56
C GLY A 470 -4.84 -7.41 -4.56
N ASN A 471 -3.57 -7.32 -4.16
CA ASN A 471 -3.09 -6.43 -3.10
C ASN A 471 -3.32 -4.91 -3.31
N GLY A 472 -4.13 -4.50 -4.29
CA GLY A 472 -4.51 -3.12 -4.54
C GLY A 472 -3.44 -2.25 -5.18
N LEU A 473 -2.19 -2.74 -5.31
CA LEU A 473 -1.08 -1.91 -5.79
C LEU A 473 -1.13 -1.62 -7.29
N THR A 474 -1.55 -2.57 -8.12
CA THR A 474 -1.47 -2.41 -9.58
C THR A 474 -2.17 -1.13 -10.08
N PRO A 475 -3.40 -0.78 -9.65
CA PRO A 475 -3.99 0.48 -10.06
C PRO A 475 -3.26 1.71 -9.51
N HIS A 476 -2.70 1.64 -8.29
CA HIS A 476 -1.87 2.74 -7.77
C HIS A 476 -0.59 2.93 -8.58
N ILE A 477 0.02 1.84 -9.08
CA ILE A 477 1.19 1.88 -9.98
C ILE A 477 0.82 2.57 -11.30
N GLN A 478 -0.35 2.26 -11.87
CA GLN A 478 -0.81 2.95 -13.08
C GLN A 478 -1.02 4.45 -12.86
N HIS A 479 -1.54 4.84 -11.69
CA HIS A 479 -1.66 6.25 -11.34
C HIS A 479 -0.28 6.93 -11.21
N VAL A 480 0.72 6.26 -10.60
CA VAL A 480 2.10 6.78 -10.57
C VAL A 480 2.68 6.96 -11.98
N LYS A 481 2.43 6.00 -12.88
CA LYS A 481 2.86 6.09 -14.28
C LYS A 481 2.19 7.27 -15.00
N HIS A 482 0.90 7.50 -14.76
CA HIS A 482 0.17 8.65 -15.29
C HIS A 482 0.76 9.97 -14.80
N ILE A 483 1.07 10.07 -13.50
CA ILE A 483 1.71 11.25 -12.90
C ILE A 483 3.07 11.52 -13.55
N GLN A 484 3.92 10.49 -13.65
CA GLN A 484 5.24 10.61 -14.27
C GLN A 484 5.14 11.11 -15.72
N ALA A 485 4.31 10.46 -16.54
CA ALA A 485 4.13 10.82 -17.95
C ALA A 485 3.55 12.24 -18.12
N THR A 486 2.60 12.62 -17.25
CA THR A 486 2.03 13.97 -17.25
C THR A 486 3.09 15.01 -16.91
N LEU A 487 3.86 14.81 -15.85
CA LEU A 487 4.93 15.74 -15.50
C LEU A 487 5.98 15.84 -16.61
N GLN A 488 6.37 14.72 -17.22
CA GLN A 488 7.32 14.74 -18.34
C GLN A 488 6.78 15.59 -19.49
N LYS A 489 5.54 15.37 -19.92
CA LYS A 489 4.88 16.15 -20.98
C LYS A 489 4.94 17.67 -20.80
N PHE A 490 4.90 18.16 -19.56
CA PHE A 490 4.82 19.59 -19.26
C PHE A 490 6.13 20.22 -18.76
N LEU A 491 7.09 19.42 -18.30
CA LEU A 491 8.33 19.91 -17.67
C LEU A 491 9.62 19.53 -18.43
N SER A 492 9.54 18.64 -19.43
CA SER A 492 10.64 18.40 -20.39
C SER A 492 10.54 19.34 -21.58
#